data_AF-A0A086B0I5-F1
#
_entry.id   AF-A0A086B0I5-F1
#
_cell.length_a   1.000
_cell.length_b   1.000
_cell.length_c   1.000
_cell.angle_alpha   90.00
_cell.angle_beta   90.00
_cell.angle_gamma   90.00
#
_symmetry.space_group_name_H-M   'P 1'
#
loop_
_entity.id
_entity.type
_entity.pdbx_description
1 polymer ?
#
loop_
_entity_poly.entity_id
_entity_poly.type
_entity_poly.pdbx_seq_one_letter_code
_entity_poly.pdbx_strand_id
1 'polypeptide(L)'
;MKKITVLFYLILIVSCKKAQNQTENFGEITVDKNIVHDTSITTLSKYPELKLFNSEKVESNTRTAYIVQNAIFFDPNKKIVRFNDYKAKAFYKGDTLELWLNNYNGYFGNGVIVRIFKNHFKVYDINPNALRNELKFIKTKPLSQKLILNTNSFNKNDSIYGFINYTCKIDRLVEKNFRGYFKTLIR
;
A
#
# COMPACT_ATOMS: atom_id res chain seq x y z
N MET A 1 11.85 61.60 28.72
CA MET A 1 12.36 60.92 27.50
C MET A 1 12.24 59.42 27.75
N LYS A 2 11.16 58.79 27.28
CA LYS A 2 11.08 58.04 26.00
C LYS A 2 11.87 56.72 26.04
N LYS A 3 11.11 55.64 25.82
CA LYS A 3 11.53 54.29 25.37
C LYS A 3 11.90 53.30 26.48
N ILE A 4 10.91 52.64 27.07
CA ILE A 4 10.88 51.16 27.24
C ILE A 4 9.39 50.80 27.35
N THR A 5 8.72 50.71 26.21
CA THR A 5 7.35 50.15 26.12
C THR A 5 7.11 49.61 24.72
N VAL A 6 8.11 48.92 24.15
CA VAL A 6 7.97 48.25 22.85
C VAL A 6 8.84 46.99 22.86
N LEU A 7 8.58 46.06 23.79
CA LEU A 7 9.21 44.73 23.75
C LEU A 7 8.31 43.61 24.26
N PHE A 8 6.99 43.74 24.08
CA PHE A 8 6.04 42.65 24.37
C PHE A 8 5.03 42.38 23.24
N TYR A 9 5.14 43.09 22.11
CA TYR A 9 4.22 42.95 20.98
C TYR A 9 4.79 42.18 19.77
N LEU A 10 6.06 41.73 19.83
CA LEU A 10 6.71 41.06 18.69
C LEU A 10 6.70 39.51 18.73
N ILE A 11 6.13 38.89 19.77
CA ILE A 11 6.15 37.40 19.91
C ILE A 11 4.88 36.74 19.34
N LEU A 12 3.86 37.50 18.93
CA LEU A 12 2.58 36.95 18.45
C LEU A 12 2.51 36.61 16.95
N ILE A 13 3.61 36.74 16.20
CA ILE A 13 3.67 36.42 14.77
C ILE A 13 4.47 35.15 14.43
N VAL A 14 4.68 34.26 15.41
CA VAL A 14 4.86 32.83 15.09
C VAL A 14 3.49 32.27 14.70
N SER A 15 2.93 32.82 13.61
CA SER A 15 1.90 32.16 12.84
C SER A 15 2.57 30.90 12.30
N CYS A 16 2.34 29.81 13.02
CA CYS A 16 2.56 28.47 12.52
C CYS A 16 1.81 28.44 11.19
N LYS A 17 2.53 28.62 10.08
CA LYS A 17 1.98 28.43 8.74
C LYS A 17 1.54 26.98 8.74
N LYS A 18 0.26 26.76 9.07
CA LYS A 18 -0.38 25.46 8.95
C LYS A 18 -0.17 25.13 7.48
N ALA A 19 0.77 24.23 7.24
CA ALA A 19 1.10 23.78 5.90
C ALA A 19 -0.24 23.50 5.24
N GLN A 20 -0.50 24.24 4.16
CA GLN A 20 -1.74 24.19 3.41
C GLN A 20 -2.13 22.73 3.29
N ASN A 21 -3.17 22.32 4.04
CA ASN A 21 -3.55 20.93 4.19
C ASN A 21 -3.82 20.41 2.78
N GLN A 22 -2.83 19.73 2.19
CA GLN A 22 -3.12 18.77 1.15
C GLN A 22 -4.04 17.79 1.85
N THR A 23 -5.34 17.85 1.55
CA THR A 23 -6.29 16.83 1.94
C THR A 23 -5.70 15.53 1.41
N GLU A 24 -5.04 14.79 2.30
CA GLU A 24 -4.46 13.52 1.94
C GLU A 24 -5.61 12.65 1.44
N ASN A 25 -5.51 12.16 0.21
CA ASN A 25 -6.57 11.40 -0.45
C ASN A 25 -6.61 9.98 0.14
N PHE A 26 -7.18 9.89 1.33
CA PHE A 26 -7.43 8.65 2.04
C PHE A 26 -8.64 7.94 1.44
N GLY A 27 -8.50 6.64 1.21
CA GLY A 27 -9.63 5.78 0.86
C GLY A 27 -10.36 5.31 2.12
N GLU A 28 -11.64 4.98 1.97
CA GLU A 28 -12.42 4.32 3.02
C GLU A 28 -12.47 2.80 2.79
N ILE A 29 -12.33 2.05 3.87
CA ILE A 29 -12.38 0.59 3.83
C ILE A 29 -13.83 0.13 3.66
N THR A 30 -14.08 -0.71 2.64
CA THR A 30 -15.32 -1.47 2.54
C THR A 30 -15.19 -2.75 3.36
N VAL A 31 -16.13 -3.02 4.26
CA VAL A 31 -16.15 -4.28 5.02
C VAL A 31 -17.06 -5.28 4.35
N ASP A 32 -16.54 -6.47 4.07
CA ASP A 32 -17.30 -7.62 3.58
C ASP A 32 -16.90 -8.88 4.34
N LYS A 33 -17.73 -9.33 5.28
CA LYS A 33 -17.48 -10.52 6.09
C LYS A 33 -17.44 -11.81 5.24
N ASN A 34 -18.10 -11.82 4.09
CA ASN A 34 -18.21 -12.99 3.23
C ASN A 34 -17.04 -13.14 2.27
N ILE A 35 -16.12 -12.15 2.21
CA ILE A 35 -14.95 -12.19 1.32
C ILE A 35 -14.07 -13.42 1.57
N VAL A 36 -14.06 -13.96 2.79
CA VAL A 36 -13.36 -15.19 3.14
C VAL A 36 -13.81 -16.41 2.32
N HIS A 37 -15.05 -16.38 1.83
CA HIS A 37 -15.66 -17.44 1.02
C HIS A 37 -15.49 -17.21 -0.49
N ASP A 38 -14.86 -16.10 -0.93
CA ASP A 38 -14.59 -15.85 -2.34
C ASP A 38 -13.74 -16.99 -2.93
N THR A 39 -14.09 -17.44 -4.13
CA THR A 39 -13.40 -18.56 -4.80
C THR A 39 -11.92 -18.27 -4.98
N SER A 40 -11.53 -17.02 -5.23
CA SER A 40 -10.13 -16.61 -5.38
C SER A 40 -9.37 -16.78 -4.07
N ILE A 41 -9.96 -16.39 -2.94
CA ILE A 41 -9.37 -16.51 -1.61
C ILE A 41 -9.26 -17.97 -1.18
N THR A 42 -10.32 -18.75 -1.38
CA THR A 42 -10.30 -20.19 -1.06
C THR A 42 -9.28 -20.94 -1.91
N THR A 43 -9.07 -20.51 -3.15
CA THR A 43 -8.04 -21.06 -4.05
C THR A 43 -6.62 -20.77 -3.55
N LEU A 44 -6.35 -19.59 -2.97
CA LEU A 44 -5.05 -19.28 -2.37
C LEU A 44 -4.65 -20.30 -1.29
N SER A 45 -5.62 -20.79 -0.52
CA SER A 45 -5.39 -21.81 0.52
C SER A 45 -5.02 -23.19 -0.01
N LYS A 46 -5.25 -23.48 -1.30
CA LYS A 46 -5.01 -24.80 -1.90
C LYS A 46 -3.59 -24.99 -2.41
N TYR A 47 -2.87 -23.90 -2.67
CA TYR A 47 -1.55 -23.95 -3.30
C TYR A 47 -0.45 -23.45 -2.36
N PRO A 48 0.74 -24.07 -2.40
CA PRO A 48 1.88 -23.58 -1.64
C PRO A 48 2.31 -22.20 -2.14
N GLU A 49 2.92 -21.42 -1.25
CA GLU A 49 3.48 -20.12 -1.62
C GLU A 49 4.64 -20.30 -2.61
N LEU A 50 4.73 -19.42 -3.60
CA LEU A 50 5.81 -19.47 -4.60
C LEU A 50 7.12 -19.00 -3.99
N LYS A 51 8.24 -19.66 -4.30
CA LYS A 51 9.57 -19.16 -3.95
C LYS A 51 10.07 -18.26 -5.09
N LEU A 52 10.26 -16.96 -4.85
CA LEU A 52 10.63 -15.96 -5.86
C LEU A 52 12.14 -15.90 -6.13
N PHE A 53 12.96 -16.41 -5.22
CA PHE A 53 14.41 -16.50 -5.37
C PHE A 53 15.00 -17.57 -4.44
N ASN A 54 16.19 -18.09 -4.78
CA ASN A 54 16.77 -19.27 -4.12
C ASN A 54 17.02 -19.11 -2.61
N SER A 55 17.38 -17.92 -2.14
CA SER A 55 17.62 -17.65 -0.72
C SER A 55 16.37 -17.20 0.03
N GLU A 56 15.20 -17.18 -0.61
CA GLU A 56 13.97 -16.75 0.05
C GLU A 56 13.56 -17.73 1.15
N LYS A 57 13.34 -17.19 2.36
CA LYS A 57 12.62 -17.89 3.41
C LYS A 57 11.12 -17.76 3.14
N VAL A 58 10.48 -18.86 2.75
CA VAL A 58 9.03 -18.91 2.55
C VAL A 58 8.35 -18.75 3.91
N GLU A 59 7.54 -17.70 4.02
CA GLU A 59 6.94 -17.27 5.29
C GLU A 59 5.53 -17.82 5.52
N SER A 60 4.88 -18.37 4.49
CA SER A 60 3.53 -18.92 4.54
C SER A 60 3.51 -20.26 3.81
N ASN A 61 2.81 -21.25 4.37
CA ASN A 61 2.69 -22.57 3.73
C ASN A 61 1.72 -22.56 2.54
N THR A 62 0.91 -21.51 2.40
CA THR A 62 -0.07 -21.34 1.31
C THR A 62 0.10 -19.99 0.65
N ARG A 63 -0.33 -19.85 -0.61
CA ARG A 63 -0.30 -18.56 -1.31
C ARG A 63 -1.03 -17.48 -0.52
N THR A 64 -0.45 -16.30 -0.50
CA THR A 64 -0.99 -15.14 0.22
C THR A 64 -1.63 -14.11 -0.70
N ALA A 65 -1.35 -14.14 -2.01
CA ALA A 65 -1.97 -13.21 -2.95
C ALA A 65 -2.21 -13.81 -4.33
N TYR A 66 -3.28 -13.34 -4.97
CA TYR A 66 -3.51 -13.43 -6.40
C TYR A 66 -3.77 -12.01 -6.89
N ILE A 67 -2.68 -11.31 -7.19
CA ILE A 67 -2.68 -9.92 -7.63
C ILE A 67 -2.02 -9.82 -9.00
N VAL A 68 -2.65 -9.03 -9.85
CA VAL A 68 -2.16 -8.67 -11.17
C VAL A 68 -1.91 -7.19 -11.18
N GLN A 69 -0.72 -6.81 -11.63
CA GLN A 69 -0.39 -5.43 -11.93
C GLN A 69 -0.17 -5.27 -13.43
N ASN A 70 -0.80 -4.26 -14.03
CA ASN A 70 -0.52 -3.82 -15.39
C ASN A 70 0.07 -2.41 -15.34
N ALA A 71 1.29 -2.25 -15.83
CA ALA A 71 1.85 -0.94 -16.15
C ALA A 71 1.53 -0.61 -17.62
N ILE A 72 0.87 0.51 -17.86
CA ILE A 72 0.42 0.98 -19.17
C ILE A 72 1.28 2.18 -19.54
N PHE A 73 2.09 2.02 -20.57
CA PHE A 73 2.98 3.05 -21.13
C PHE A 73 2.32 3.67 -22.37
N PHE A 74 2.35 4.99 -22.48
CA PHE A 74 1.67 5.76 -23.53
C PHE A 74 2.63 6.40 -24.56
N ASP A 75 3.84 5.87 -24.76
CA ASP A 75 4.85 6.45 -25.67
C ASP A 75 5.67 5.40 -26.46
N PRO A 76 5.77 5.47 -27.81
CA PRO A 76 4.89 6.20 -28.75
C PRO A 76 3.57 5.46 -29.01
N ASN A 77 3.49 4.18 -28.63
CA ASN A 77 2.31 3.33 -28.72
C ASN A 77 1.93 2.80 -27.34
N LYS A 78 0.65 2.49 -27.14
CA LYS A 78 0.18 1.87 -25.89
C LYS A 78 0.83 0.51 -25.68
N LYS A 79 1.71 0.39 -24.68
CA LYS A 79 2.33 -0.88 -24.27
C LYS A 79 1.86 -1.26 -22.87
N ILE A 80 1.45 -2.52 -22.69
CA ILE A 80 1.05 -3.06 -21.38
C ILE A 80 2.10 -4.06 -20.92
N VAL A 81 2.69 -3.81 -19.75
CA VAL A 81 3.60 -4.74 -19.08
C VAL A 81 2.89 -5.31 -17.85
N ARG A 82 2.77 -6.63 -17.80
CA ARG A 82 2.08 -7.35 -16.72
C ARG A 82 3.09 -7.89 -15.71
N PHE A 83 2.79 -7.70 -14.43
CA PHE A 83 3.52 -8.28 -13.31
C PHE A 83 2.56 -9.11 -12.46
N ASN A 84 3.03 -10.23 -11.95
CA ASN A 84 2.28 -11.16 -11.10
C ASN A 84 3.16 -11.60 -9.90
N ASP A 85 2.79 -12.72 -9.27
CA ASP A 85 3.54 -13.40 -8.20
C ASP A 85 3.76 -12.55 -6.95
N TYR A 86 2.78 -11.71 -6.65
CA TYR A 86 2.72 -10.93 -5.44
C TYR A 86 2.45 -11.80 -4.22
N LYS A 87 2.96 -11.36 -3.08
CA LYS A 87 2.71 -11.91 -1.75
C LYS A 87 2.15 -10.85 -0.83
N ALA A 88 1.42 -11.29 0.19
CA ALA A 88 0.84 -10.43 1.20
C ALA A 88 1.44 -10.69 2.58
N LYS A 89 1.90 -9.62 3.24
CA LYS A 89 2.36 -9.64 4.63
C LYS A 89 1.70 -8.48 5.38
N ALA A 90 1.33 -8.69 6.63
CA ALA A 90 0.78 -7.63 7.47
C ALA A 90 1.44 -7.61 8.85
N PHE A 91 1.68 -6.42 9.37
CA PHE A 91 2.21 -6.20 10.71
C PHE A 91 1.85 -4.80 11.21
N TYR A 92 1.85 -4.63 12.52
CA TYR A 92 1.65 -3.33 13.13
C TYR A 92 2.94 -2.52 13.20
N LYS A 93 2.83 -1.22 12.91
CA LYS A 93 3.85 -0.21 13.19
C LYS A 93 3.22 0.91 14.01
N GLY A 94 3.31 0.78 15.33
CA GLY A 94 2.53 1.62 16.24
C GLY A 94 1.04 1.28 16.15
N ASP A 95 0.20 2.28 15.94
CA ASP A 95 -1.25 2.16 15.75
C ASP A 95 -1.67 1.89 14.29
N THR A 96 -0.70 1.87 13.37
CA THR A 96 -0.94 1.70 11.94
C THR A 96 -0.68 0.26 11.54
N LEU A 97 -1.67 -0.37 10.89
CA LEU A 97 -1.49 -1.67 10.25
C LEU A 97 -0.88 -1.44 8.86
N GLU A 98 0.31 -1.99 8.63
CA GLU A 98 0.95 -1.99 7.31
C GLU A 98 0.69 -3.32 6.60
N LEU A 99 -0.02 -3.27 5.48
CA LEU A 99 -0.23 -4.40 4.59
C LEU A 99 0.67 -4.25 3.35
N TRP A 100 1.65 -5.14 3.25
CA TRP A 100 2.63 -5.18 2.18
C TRP A 100 2.15 -6.15 1.09
N LEU A 101 1.96 -5.63 -0.11
CA LEU A 101 1.55 -6.39 -1.30
C LEU A 101 2.62 -6.21 -2.38
N ASN A 102 3.61 -7.11 -2.42
CA ASN A 102 4.78 -6.96 -3.30
C ASN A 102 5.28 -8.31 -3.85
N ASN A 103 6.07 -8.24 -4.92
CA ASN A 103 6.68 -9.41 -5.57
C ASN A 103 8.22 -9.36 -5.55
N TYR A 104 8.80 -8.99 -4.40
CA TYR A 104 10.25 -8.88 -4.25
C TYR A 104 10.98 -10.19 -4.59
N ASN A 105 11.95 -10.10 -5.50
CA ASN A 105 12.67 -11.27 -6.04
C ASN A 105 14.13 -11.37 -5.56
N GLY A 106 14.50 -10.66 -4.49
CA GLY A 106 15.88 -10.66 -3.98
C GLY A 106 16.77 -9.54 -4.55
N TYR A 107 16.37 -8.92 -5.67
CA TYR A 107 17.10 -7.81 -6.30
C TYR A 107 16.27 -6.53 -6.36
N PHE A 108 15.02 -6.65 -6.81
CA PHE A 108 14.06 -5.56 -6.87
C PHE A 108 12.70 -6.05 -6.40
N GLY A 109 11.81 -5.11 -6.06
CA GLY A 109 10.44 -5.42 -5.68
C GLY A 109 9.47 -4.38 -6.22
N ASN A 110 8.42 -4.86 -6.90
CA ASN A 110 7.30 -4.02 -7.29
C ASN A 110 6.13 -4.28 -6.32
N GLY A 111 5.25 -3.31 -6.14
CA GLY A 111 4.09 -3.48 -5.29
C GLY A 111 3.65 -2.20 -4.61
N VAL A 112 2.87 -2.39 -3.55
CA VAL A 112 2.35 -1.32 -2.72
C VAL A 112 2.45 -1.69 -1.25
N ILE A 113 2.53 -0.66 -0.40
CA ILE A 113 2.22 -0.75 1.02
C ILE A 113 0.91 -0.02 1.24
N VAL A 114 -0.07 -0.73 1.80
CA VAL A 114 -1.34 -0.16 2.22
C VAL A 114 -1.23 0.12 3.71
N ARG A 115 -1.28 1.39 4.10
CA ARG A 115 -1.36 1.79 5.51
C ARG A 115 -2.82 1.93 5.90
N ILE A 116 -3.22 1.19 6.92
CA ILE A 116 -4.59 1.14 7.44
C ILE A 116 -4.59 1.76 8.83
N PHE A 117 -5.50 2.70 9.06
CA PHE A 117 -5.71 3.36 10.34
C PHE A 117 -7.20 3.64 10.50
N LYS A 118 -7.80 3.11 11.57
CA LYS A 118 -9.26 3.09 11.77
C LYS A 118 -9.96 2.50 10.53
N ASN A 119 -10.95 3.20 9.98
CA ASN A 119 -11.71 2.83 8.79
C ASN A 119 -11.13 3.40 7.48
N HIS A 120 -9.93 3.97 7.51
CA HIS A 120 -9.31 4.60 6.35
C HIS A 120 -8.03 3.87 5.94
N PHE A 121 -7.61 4.09 4.70
CA PHE A 121 -6.34 3.59 4.20
C PHE A 121 -5.67 4.56 3.23
N LYS A 122 -4.37 4.35 3.03
CA LYS A 122 -3.58 5.01 1.99
C LYS A 122 -2.65 4.01 1.32
N VAL A 123 -2.58 4.07 0.00
CA VAL A 123 -1.69 3.22 -0.80
C VAL A 123 -0.41 3.98 -1.11
N TYR A 124 0.73 3.33 -0.86
CA TYR A 124 2.06 3.83 -1.19
C TYR A 124 2.71 2.89 -2.19
N ASP A 125 3.09 3.41 -3.36
CA ASP A 125 3.78 2.64 -4.39
C ASP A 125 5.27 2.47 -4.06
N ILE A 126 5.75 1.23 -4.08
CA ILE A 126 7.17 0.90 -3.84
C ILE A 126 7.97 1.24 -5.11
N ASN A 127 9.14 1.85 -4.93
CA ASN A 127 10.07 2.09 -6.03
C ASN A 127 10.78 0.77 -6.41
N PRO A 128 10.55 0.23 -7.62
CA PRO A 128 11.21 -1.00 -8.04
C PRO A 128 12.73 -0.82 -8.22
N ASN A 129 13.22 0.41 -8.37
CA ASN A 129 14.64 0.70 -8.54
C ASN A 129 15.34 1.00 -7.21
N ALA A 130 14.68 0.81 -6.07
CA ALA A 130 15.33 0.96 -4.77
C ALA A 130 16.46 -0.07 -4.62
N LEU A 131 17.60 0.37 -4.08
CA LEU A 131 18.73 -0.52 -3.81
C LEU A 131 18.34 -1.58 -2.78
N ARG A 132 19.06 -2.70 -2.77
CA ARG A 132 18.84 -3.81 -1.84
C ARG A 132 18.79 -3.30 -0.39
N ASN A 133 17.73 -3.67 0.33
CA ASN A 133 17.42 -3.27 1.72
C ASN A 133 16.94 -1.83 1.93
N GLU A 134 16.74 -1.04 0.87
CA GLU A 134 16.11 0.27 0.99
C GLU A 134 14.63 0.21 0.62
N LEU A 135 13.75 0.64 1.53
CA LEU A 135 12.36 0.91 1.19
C LEU A 135 12.23 2.35 0.71
N LYS A 136 12.08 2.54 -0.60
CA LYS A 136 11.77 3.84 -1.21
C LYS A 136 10.37 3.80 -1.84
N PHE A 137 9.67 4.92 -1.73
CA PHE A 137 8.37 5.10 -2.36
C PHE A 137 8.51 5.96 -3.62
N ILE A 138 7.70 5.67 -4.64
CA ILE A 138 7.52 6.56 -5.78
C ILE A 138 6.32 7.48 -5.53
N LYS A 139 6.44 8.73 -5.96
CA LYS A 139 5.31 9.66 -5.93
C LYS A 139 4.33 9.25 -7.03
N THR A 140 3.11 8.96 -6.66
CA THR A 140 2.03 8.62 -7.59
C THR A 140 0.82 9.51 -7.33
N LYS A 141 -0.04 9.65 -8.36
CA LYS A 141 -1.34 10.30 -8.24
C LYS A 141 -2.42 9.22 -8.33
N PRO A 142 -3.08 8.87 -7.21
CA PRO A 142 -4.22 7.95 -7.25
C PRO A 142 -5.31 8.46 -8.19
N LEU A 143 -5.82 7.57 -9.04
CA LEU A 143 -6.99 7.80 -9.90
C LEU A 143 -8.22 7.11 -9.33
N SER A 144 -8.07 5.89 -8.81
CA SER A 144 -9.10 5.15 -8.10
C SER A 144 -8.49 4.27 -7.02
N GLN A 145 -9.17 4.12 -5.89
CA GLN A 145 -8.72 3.30 -4.76
C GLN A 145 -9.92 2.56 -4.18
N LYS A 146 -9.82 1.24 -4.05
CA LYS A 146 -10.80 0.41 -3.36
C LYS A 146 -10.06 -0.68 -2.57
N LEU A 147 -10.39 -0.77 -1.29
CA LEU A 147 -9.92 -1.82 -0.39
C LEU A 147 -11.14 -2.45 0.29
N ILE A 148 -11.35 -3.74 0.06
CA ILE A 148 -12.34 -4.55 0.77
C ILE A 148 -11.58 -5.44 1.75
N LEU A 149 -12.01 -5.46 3.01
CA LEU A 149 -11.47 -6.33 4.06
C LEU A 149 -12.60 -7.09 4.78
N ASN A 150 -12.27 -8.23 5.39
CA ASN A 150 -13.20 -8.99 6.23
C ASN A 150 -13.68 -8.25 7.50
N THR A 151 -12.87 -7.30 7.98
CA THR A 151 -13.17 -6.41 9.11
C THR A 151 -12.37 -5.11 8.95
N ASN A 152 -12.73 -4.06 9.70
CA ASN A 152 -11.99 -2.80 9.80
C ASN A 152 -11.29 -2.61 11.15
N SER A 153 -11.38 -3.61 12.03
CA SER A 153 -10.70 -3.65 13.32
C SER A 153 -9.95 -4.97 13.42
N PHE A 154 -8.65 -4.89 13.70
CA PHE A 154 -7.75 -6.04 13.73
C PHE A 154 -6.89 -6.04 15.00
N ASN A 155 -6.57 -7.22 15.49
CA ASN A 155 -5.56 -7.46 16.51
C ASN A 155 -4.37 -8.22 15.91
N LYS A 156 -3.28 -8.28 16.67
CA LYS A 156 -2.16 -9.16 16.34
C LYS A 156 -2.65 -10.60 16.24
N ASN A 157 -2.13 -11.35 15.25
CA ASN A 157 -2.55 -12.71 14.91
C ASN A 157 -3.95 -12.85 14.30
N ASP A 158 -4.64 -11.76 13.96
CA ASP A 158 -5.86 -11.87 13.17
C ASP A 158 -5.53 -12.23 11.72
N SER A 159 -6.43 -12.99 11.10
CA SER A 159 -6.42 -13.24 9.66
C SER A 159 -7.07 -12.07 8.92
N ILE A 160 -6.35 -11.54 7.94
CA ILE A 160 -6.87 -10.57 6.98
C ILE A 160 -7.22 -11.33 5.70
N TYR A 161 -8.43 -11.12 5.21
CA TYR A 161 -8.87 -11.51 3.87
C TYR A 161 -9.32 -10.25 3.16
N GLY A 162 -8.87 -10.04 1.93
CA GLY A 162 -9.14 -8.79 1.27
C GLY A 162 -9.04 -8.81 -0.25
N PHE A 163 -9.53 -7.72 -0.81
CA PHE A 163 -9.46 -7.39 -2.22
C PHE A 163 -9.01 -5.95 -2.37
N ILE A 164 -8.05 -5.71 -3.26
CA ILE A 164 -7.58 -4.39 -3.64
C ILE A 164 -7.89 -4.14 -5.12
N ASN A 165 -8.35 -2.95 -5.44
CA ASN A 165 -8.41 -2.41 -6.80
C ASN A 165 -7.92 -0.97 -6.77
N TYR A 166 -6.72 -0.76 -7.28
CA TYR A 166 -6.00 0.50 -7.20
C TYR A 166 -5.48 0.88 -8.58
N THR A 167 -5.80 2.11 -9.01
CA THR A 167 -5.25 2.69 -10.24
C THR A 167 -4.58 4.02 -9.91
N CYS A 168 -3.39 4.25 -10.45
CA CYS A 168 -2.66 5.50 -10.29
C CYS A 168 -1.87 5.90 -11.53
N LYS A 169 -1.52 7.19 -11.59
CA LYS A 169 -0.49 7.71 -12.49
C LYS A 169 0.85 7.71 -11.77
N ILE A 170 1.86 7.09 -12.37
CA ILE A 170 3.25 7.18 -11.92
C ILE A 170 3.86 8.48 -12.46
N ASP A 171 3.65 8.75 -13.75
CA ASP A 171 4.02 10.01 -14.40
C ASP A 171 3.00 10.37 -15.51
N ARG A 172 3.39 11.21 -16.48
CA ARG A 172 2.53 11.61 -17.60
C ARG A 172 2.26 10.48 -18.61
N LEU A 173 3.17 9.52 -18.72
CA LEU A 173 3.20 8.47 -19.74
C LEU A 173 2.99 7.08 -19.15
N VAL A 174 2.90 6.93 -17.83
CA VAL A 174 2.77 5.64 -17.16
C VAL A 174 1.60 5.62 -16.18
N GLU A 175 0.65 4.73 -16.45
CA GLU A 175 -0.42 4.34 -15.53
C GLU A 175 -0.18 2.94 -14.96
N LYS A 176 -0.59 2.74 -13.72
CA LYS A 176 -0.55 1.44 -13.03
C LYS A 176 -1.95 1.04 -12.63
N ASN A 177 -2.33 -0.18 -13.01
CA ASN A 177 -3.52 -0.87 -12.51
C ASN A 177 -3.07 -2.03 -11.63
N PHE A 178 -3.50 -2.07 -10.39
CA PHE A 178 -3.12 -3.05 -9.38
C PHE A 178 -4.38 -3.65 -8.75
N ARG A 179 -4.65 -4.92 -9.05
CA ARG A 179 -5.92 -5.55 -8.65
C ARG A 179 -5.71 -6.99 -8.23
N GLY A 180 -6.38 -7.39 -7.16
CA GLY A 180 -6.44 -8.79 -6.79
C GLY A 180 -6.90 -9.07 -5.37
N TYR A 181 -6.90 -10.36 -5.05
CA TYR A 181 -7.28 -10.88 -3.74
C TYR A 181 -6.03 -11.25 -2.95
N PHE A 182 -6.14 -11.16 -1.63
CA PHE A 182 -5.07 -11.55 -0.73
C PHE A 182 -5.62 -12.12 0.58
N LYS A 183 -4.78 -12.91 1.24
CA LYS A 183 -4.97 -13.38 2.61
C LYS A 183 -3.63 -13.38 3.34
N THR A 184 -3.62 -12.98 4.60
CA THR A 184 -2.41 -13.02 5.43
C THR A 184 -2.75 -13.01 6.91
N LEU A 185 -1.76 -13.31 7.75
CA LEU A 185 -1.85 -13.20 9.20
C LEU A 185 -1.13 -11.92 9.64
N ILE A 186 -1.68 -11.19 10.60
CA ILE A 186 -1.00 -10.05 11.21
C ILE A 186 0.08 -10.57 12.17
N ARG A 187 1.33 -10.21 11.89
CA ARG A 187 2.49 -10.59 12.71
C ARG A 187 2.89 -9.56 13.74
#